data_AF-A0A450XRD2-F1
#
_entry.id   AF-A0A450XRD2-F1
#
_cell.length_a   1.000
_cell.length_b   1.000
_cell.length_c   1.000
_cell.angle_alpha   90.00
_cell.angle_beta   90.00
_cell.angle_gamma   90.00
#
_symmetry.space_group_name_H-M   'P 1'
#
loop_
_entity.id
_entity.type
_entity.pdbx_description
1 polymer ?
#
loop_
_entity_poly.entity_id
_entity_poly.type
_entity_poly.pdbx_seq_one_letter_code
_entity_poly.pdbx_strand_id
1 'polypeptide(L)'
;MQESEESWLYGLVAFAIIEERRIDWVRHYEVTNGRSPNSDETRSWYEQQPESELLRAKGEAENALREYSDEVVQSDIEEYGEKIKENIVVSEIRKLGRFWPQFGVNLAGGVTSAVLFAALLLILAFLVLNDISPVQIGVQIGENPKGEIEEAIGNDKQ
;
A
#
# COMPACT_ATOMS: atom_id res chain seq x y z
N MET A 1 -11.74 11.11 32.06
CA MET A 1 -12.93 10.33 31.64
C MET A 1 -12.60 8.87 31.41
N GLN A 2 -11.40 8.48 30.93
CA GLN A 2 -11.00 7.06 30.80
C GLN A 2 -10.90 6.30 32.14
N GLU A 3 -10.38 6.93 33.19
CA GLU A 3 -10.17 6.27 34.50
C GLU A 3 -11.47 5.75 35.15
N SER A 4 -12.63 6.35 34.85
CA SER A 4 -13.92 5.90 35.40
C SER A 4 -14.51 4.69 34.66
N GLU A 5 -14.24 4.57 33.35
CA GLU A 5 -14.73 3.42 32.56
C GLU A 5 -13.92 2.16 32.87
N GLU A 6 -12.60 2.30 32.98
CA GLU A 6 -11.68 1.22 33.39
C GLU A 6 -12.01 0.73 34.81
N SER A 7 -12.33 1.67 35.72
CA SER A 7 -12.80 1.35 37.08
C SER A 7 -14.15 0.62 37.11
N TRP A 8 -15.07 0.94 36.18
CA TRP A 8 -16.38 0.29 36.11
C TRP A 8 -16.31 -1.13 35.54
N LEU A 9 -15.57 -1.33 34.45
CA LEU A 9 -15.39 -2.67 33.85
C LEU A 9 -14.72 -3.62 34.85
N TYR A 10 -13.68 -3.13 35.53
CA TYR A 10 -13.05 -3.84 36.63
C TYR A 10 -14.04 -4.25 37.72
N GLY A 11 -14.89 -3.31 38.16
CA GLY A 11 -15.95 -3.58 39.13
C GLY A 11 -16.96 -4.63 38.66
N LEU A 12 -17.36 -4.59 37.39
CA LEU A 12 -18.28 -5.58 36.81
C LEU A 12 -17.69 -6.98 36.73
N VAL A 13 -16.43 -7.10 36.29
CA VAL A 13 -15.76 -8.41 36.20
C VAL A 13 -15.58 -8.99 37.60
N ALA A 14 -15.16 -8.18 38.57
CA ALA A 14 -15.07 -8.61 39.97
C ALA A 14 -16.44 -9.03 40.53
N PHE A 15 -17.51 -8.32 40.19
CA PHE A 15 -18.87 -8.71 40.57
C PHE A 15 -19.30 -10.03 39.92
N ALA A 16 -19.04 -10.23 38.62
CA ALA A 16 -19.38 -11.46 37.91
C ALA A 16 -18.68 -12.69 38.54
N ILE A 17 -17.43 -12.54 38.95
CA ILE A 17 -16.66 -13.58 39.65
C ILE A 17 -17.30 -13.94 41.00
N ILE A 18 -17.76 -12.96 41.78
CA ILE A 18 -18.49 -13.22 43.03
C ILE A 18 -19.82 -13.92 42.74
N GLU A 19 -20.50 -13.51 41.69
CA GLU A 19 -21.79 -14.05 41.29
C GLU A 19 -21.70 -15.51 40.83
N GLU A 20 -20.63 -15.88 40.12
CA GLU A 20 -20.33 -17.26 39.77
C GLU A 20 -20.22 -18.14 41.02
N ARG A 21 -19.48 -17.68 42.04
CA ARG A 21 -19.35 -18.39 43.31
C ARG A 21 -20.68 -18.49 44.05
N ARG A 22 -21.53 -17.45 43.96
CA ARG A 22 -22.90 -17.50 44.51
C ARG A 22 -23.71 -18.58 43.83
N ILE A 23 -23.65 -18.67 42.50
CA ILE A 23 -24.38 -19.68 41.72
C ILE A 23 -23.90 -21.08 42.10
N ASP A 24 -22.59 -21.30 42.25
CA ASP A 24 -22.03 -22.58 42.68
C ASP A 24 -22.51 -22.96 44.09
N TRP A 25 -22.52 -22.00 45.01
CA TRP A 25 -23.09 -22.19 46.34
C TRP A 25 -24.58 -22.55 46.29
N VAL A 26 -25.37 -21.87 45.44
CA VAL A 26 -26.80 -22.20 45.25
C VAL A 26 -26.97 -23.64 44.80
N ARG A 27 -26.19 -24.10 43.82
CA ARG A 27 -26.24 -25.50 43.35
C ARG A 27 -25.91 -26.48 44.48
N HIS A 28 -24.89 -26.18 45.29
CA HIS A 28 -24.55 -27.03 46.44
C HIS A 28 -25.67 -27.04 47.48
N TYR A 29 -26.22 -25.87 47.80
CA TYR A 29 -27.32 -25.71 48.75
C TYR A 29 -28.54 -26.53 48.32
N GLU A 30 -28.89 -26.50 47.04
CA GLU A 30 -30.01 -27.25 46.46
C GLU A 30 -29.83 -28.76 46.62
N VAL A 31 -28.63 -29.26 46.34
CA VAL A 31 -28.30 -30.69 46.51
C VAL A 31 -28.39 -31.11 47.98
N THR A 32 -27.95 -30.26 48.91
CA THR A 32 -27.93 -30.60 50.34
C THR A 32 -29.30 -30.47 51.01
N ASN A 33 -30.11 -29.48 50.64
CA ASN A 33 -31.35 -29.14 51.32
C ASN A 33 -32.61 -29.56 50.54
N GLY A 34 -32.46 -30.03 49.31
CA GLY A 34 -33.58 -30.43 48.43
C GLY A 34 -34.45 -29.25 47.97
N ARG A 35 -33.99 -28.02 48.15
CA ARG A 35 -34.68 -26.78 47.72
C ARG A 35 -33.68 -25.67 47.43
N SER A 36 -34.10 -24.70 46.63
CA SER A 36 -33.35 -23.47 46.40
C SER A 36 -33.29 -22.61 47.68
N PRO A 37 -32.20 -21.86 47.93
CA PRO A 37 -32.14 -20.93 49.03
C PRO A 37 -33.12 -19.77 48.82
N ASN A 38 -33.68 -19.26 49.91
CA ASN A 38 -34.53 -18.07 49.85
C ASN A 38 -33.70 -16.78 49.83
N SER A 39 -34.38 -15.63 49.75
CA SER A 39 -33.71 -14.32 49.69
C SER A 39 -32.87 -13.99 50.91
N ASP A 40 -33.27 -14.43 52.09
CA ASP A 40 -32.56 -14.13 53.34
C ASP A 40 -31.34 -15.03 53.48
N GLU A 41 -31.43 -16.29 53.06
CA GLU A 41 -30.30 -17.22 52.99
C GLU A 41 -29.25 -16.75 51.97
N THR A 42 -29.70 -16.26 50.82
CA THR A 42 -28.82 -15.69 49.79
C THR A 42 -28.14 -14.42 50.30
N ARG A 43 -28.88 -13.54 51.01
CA ARG A 43 -28.29 -12.34 51.63
C ARG A 43 -27.27 -12.70 52.70
N SER A 44 -27.61 -13.65 53.56
CA SER A 44 -26.73 -14.16 54.59
C SER A 44 -25.44 -14.75 53.99
N TRP A 45 -25.51 -15.36 52.81
CA TRP A 45 -24.30 -15.81 52.11
C TRP A 45 -23.37 -14.64 51.76
N TYR A 46 -23.89 -13.55 51.18
CA TYR A 46 -23.07 -12.37 50.88
C TYR A 46 -22.48 -11.74 52.15
N GLU A 47 -23.26 -11.62 53.22
CA GLU A 47 -22.84 -11.00 54.49
C GLU A 47 -21.76 -11.81 55.23
N GLN A 48 -21.70 -13.12 55.00
CA GLN A 48 -20.70 -14.00 55.60
C GLN A 48 -19.38 -14.06 54.81
N GLN A 49 -19.31 -13.44 53.63
CA GLN A 49 -18.07 -13.45 52.85
C GLN A 49 -17.01 -12.59 53.56
N PRO A 50 -15.79 -13.12 53.78
CA PRO A 50 -14.71 -12.33 54.35
C PRO A 50 -14.26 -11.25 53.34
N GLU A 51 -13.70 -10.16 53.85
CA GLU A 51 -13.16 -9.09 53.00
C GLU A 51 -12.11 -9.60 51.97
N SER A 52 -11.39 -10.67 52.32
CA SER A 52 -10.44 -11.34 51.44
C SER A 52 -11.10 -11.88 50.17
N GLU A 53 -12.38 -12.27 50.18
CA GLU A 53 -13.08 -12.74 48.98
C GLU A 53 -13.29 -11.62 47.97
N LEU A 54 -13.59 -10.41 48.43
CA LEU A 54 -13.71 -9.24 47.57
C LEU A 54 -12.35 -8.85 46.98
N LEU A 55 -11.29 -8.85 47.79
CA LEU A 55 -9.92 -8.60 47.32
C LEU A 55 -9.45 -9.64 46.31
N ARG A 56 -9.80 -10.91 46.54
CA ARG A 56 -9.49 -12.01 45.62
C ARG A 56 -10.23 -11.88 44.30
N ALA A 57 -11.54 -11.60 44.33
CA ALA A 57 -12.33 -11.36 43.12
C ALA A 57 -11.81 -10.18 42.31
N LYS A 58 -11.38 -9.12 43.01
CA LYS A 58 -10.69 -7.97 42.43
C LYS A 58 -9.37 -8.35 41.76
N GLY A 59 -8.51 -9.13 42.41
CA GLY A 59 -7.26 -9.60 41.80
C GLY A 59 -7.49 -10.52 40.58
N GLU A 60 -8.49 -11.40 40.65
CA GLU A 60 -8.87 -12.25 39.52
C GLU A 60 -9.41 -11.43 38.34
N ALA A 61 -10.22 -10.42 38.61
CA ALA A 61 -10.72 -9.49 37.58
C ALA A 61 -9.60 -8.70 36.90
N GLU A 62 -8.63 -8.21 37.68
CA GLU A 62 -7.47 -7.50 37.16
C GLU A 62 -6.66 -8.39 36.22
N ASN A 63 -6.38 -9.62 36.64
CA ASN A 63 -5.66 -10.59 35.82
C ASN A 63 -6.40 -10.93 34.52
N ALA A 64 -7.72 -11.17 34.59
CA ALA A 64 -8.52 -11.49 33.40
C ALA A 64 -8.57 -10.32 32.41
N LEU A 65 -8.73 -9.09 32.89
CA LEU A 65 -8.72 -7.90 32.05
C LEU A 65 -7.36 -7.64 31.43
N ARG A 66 -6.28 -7.90 32.18
CA ARG A 66 -4.92 -7.78 31.67
C ARG A 66 -4.63 -8.83 30.59
N GLU A 67 -5.01 -10.08 30.80
CA GLU A 67 -4.87 -11.15 29.81
C GLU A 67 -5.63 -10.83 28.52
N TYR A 68 -6.88 -10.36 28.64
CA TYR A 68 -7.66 -9.90 27.49
C TYR A 68 -7.01 -8.72 26.78
N SER A 69 -6.48 -7.75 27.53
CA SER A 69 -5.78 -6.59 26.95
C SER A 69 -4.52 -7.02 26.20
N ASP A 70 -3.74 -7.95 26.75
CA ASP A 70 -2.55 -8.50 26.11
C ASP A 70 -2.92 -9.24 24.81
N GLU A 71 -4.01 -10.03 24.81
CA GLU A 71 -4.52 -10.72 23.62
C GLU A 71 -4.95 -9.74 22.52
N VAL A 72 -5.72 -8.70 22.88
CA VAL A 72 -6.17 -7.68 21.92
C VAL A 72 -4.98 -6.93 21.33
N VAL A 73 -4.04 -6.49 22.15
CA VAL A 73 -2.83 -5.79 21.70
C VAL A 73 -2.00 -6.69 20.77
N GLN A 74 -1.87 -7.97 21.08
CA GLN A 74 -1.16 -8.92 20.22
C GLN A 74 -1.87 -9.10 18.86
N SER A 75 -3.19 -9.21 18.86
CA SER A 75 -3.98 -9.33 17.63
C SER A 75 -3.87 -8.08 16.74
N ASP A 76 -3.90 -6.89 17.35
CA ASP A 76 -3.72 -5.63 16.64
C ASP A 76 -2.31 -5.53 16.04
N ILE A 77 -1.27 -5.85 16.81
CA ILE A 77 0.12 -5.82 16.34
C ILE A 77 0.32 -6.78 15.16
N GLU A 78 -0.29 -7.97 15.19
CA GLU A 78 -0.22 -8.93 14.11
C GLU A 78 -0.90 -8.39 12.84
N GLU A 79 -2.11 -7.84 12.97
CA GLU A 79 -2.84 -7.24 11.85
C GLU A 79 -2.12 -6.03 11.23
N TYR A 80 -1.62 -5.11 12.05
CA TYR A 80 -0.84 -3.96 11.58
C TYR A 80 0.50 -4.40 10.97
N GLY A 81 1.13 -5.43 11.55
CA GLY A 81 2.36 -6.03 11.05
C GLY A 81 2.21 -6.58 9.63
N GLU A 82 1.12 -7.30 9.35
CA GLU A 82 0.82 -7.79 8.00
C GLU A 82 0.56 -6.66 7.01
N LYS A 83 -0.26 -5.67 7.40
CA LYS A 83 -0.55 -4.49 6.56
C LYS A 83 0.69 -3.68 6.20
N ILE A 84 1.64 -3.53 7.13
CA ILE A 84 2.91 -2.84 6.86
C ILE A 84 3.76 -3.65 5.88
N LYS A 85 3.89 -4.96 6.07
CA LYS A 85 4.64 -5.84 5.16
C LYS A 85 4.07 -5.80 3.75
N GLU A 86 2.75 -5.90 3.61
CA GLU A 86 2.08 -5.82 2.31
C GLU A 86 2.35 -4.48 1.61
N ASN A 87 2.22 -3.36 2.34
CA ASN A 87 2.49 -2.03 1.78
C ASN A 87 3.95 -1.85 1.35
N ILE A 88 4.91 -2.35 2.12
CA ILE A 88 6.34 -2.31 1.76
C ILE A 88 6.56 -3.10 0.47
N VAL A 89 6.07 -4.34 0.39
CA VAL A 89 6.22 -5.20 -0.79
C VAL A 89 5.58 -4.58 -2.03
N VAL A 90 4.35 -4.06 -1.92
CA VAL A 90 3.67 -3.38 -3.04
C VAL A 90 4.42 -2.13 -3.49
N SER A 91 4.97 -1.36 -2.55
CA SER A 91 5.75 -0.16 -2.86
C SER A 91 7.05 -0.48 -3.60
N GLU A 92 7.70 -1.59 -3.25
CA GLU A 92 8.95 -2.04 -3.86
C GLU A 92 8.72 -2.61 -5.25
N ILE A 93 7.65 -3.39 -5.45
CA ILE A 93 7.21 -3.87 -6.77
C ILE A 93 6.89 -2.69 -7.69
N ARG A 94 6.21 -1.64 -7.18
CA ARG A 94 5.91 -0.43 -7.98
C ARG A 94 7.17 0.33 -8.40
N LYS A 95 8.23 0.34 -7.59
CA LYS A 95 9.53 0.95 -7.96
C LYS A 95 10.21 0.15 -9.06
N LEU A 96 10.23 -1.18 -8.95
CA LEU A 96 10.73 -2.08 -10.00
C LEU A 96 9.95 -1.93 -11.32
N GLY A 97 8.62 -1.79 -11.25
CA GLY A 97 7.76 -1.59 -12.42
C GLY A 97 8.00 -0.29 -13.19
N ARG A 98 8.53 0.77 -12.56
CA ARG A 98 8.87 2.03 -13.24
C ARG A 98 10.24 2.04 -13.92
N PHE A 99 11.13 1.11 -13.56
CA PHE A 99 12.46 0.99 -14.17
C PHE A 99 12.38 0.47 -15.61
N TRP A 100 11.52 -0.52 -15.87
CA TRP A 100 11.41 -1.18 -17.18
C TRP A 100 10.98 -0.25 -18.34
N PRO A 101 9.96 0.61 -18.20
CA PRO A 101 9.59 1.56 -19.25
C PRO A 101 10.72 2.56 -19.56
N GLN A 102 11.39 3.07 -18.53
CA GLN A 102 12.47 4.05 -18.69
C GLN A 102 13.72 3.42 -19.34
N PHE A 103 14.03 2.17 -18.99
CA PHE A 103 15.08 1.39 -19.64
C PHE A 103 14.80 1.19 -21.14
N GLY A 104 13.57 0.82 -21.51
CA GLY A 104 13.18 0.64 -22.91
C GLY A 104 13.26 1.91 -23.75
N VAL A 105 12.78 3.04 -23.20
CA VAL A 105 12.84 4.35 -23.88
C VAL A 105 14.29 4.80 -24.12
N ASN A 106 15.17 4.65 -23.12
CA ASN A 106 16.58 5.00 -23.25
C ASN A 106 17.32 4.11 -24.25
N LEU A 107 17.02 2.80 -24.25
CA LEU A 107 17.61 1.86 -25.21
C LEU A 107 17.16 2.17 -26.64
N ALA A 108 15.86 2.43 -26.85
CA ALA A 108 15.33 2.81 -28.16
C ALA A 108 15.95 4.13 -28.67
N GLY A 109 16.15 5.10 -27.78
CA GLY A 109 16.83 6.37 -28.10
C GLY A 109 18.28 6.15 -28.56
N GLY A 110 19.04 5.31 -27.86
CA GLY A 110 20.42 4.96 -28.21
C GLY A 110 20.54 4.19 -29.54
N VAL A 111 19.61 3.26 -29.81
CA VAL A 111 19.57 2.53 -31.09
C VAL A 111 19.21 3.48 -32.24
N THR A 112 18.22 4.35 -32.04
CA THR A 112 17.78 5.32 -33.07
C THR A 112 18.90 6.29 -33.42
N SER A 113 19.64 6.81 -32.44
CA SER A 113 20.77 7.71 -32.70
C SER A 113 21.92 7.01 -33.43
N ALA A 114 22.23 5.76 -33.09
CA ALA A 114 23.23 4.97 -33.79
C ALA A 114 22.85 4.71 -35.26
N VAL A 115 21.57 4.39 -35.53
CA VAL A 115 21.05 4.21 -36.88
C VAL A 115 21.12 5.50 -37.69
N LEU A 116 20.70 6.63 -37.11
CA LEU A 116 20.76 7.95 -37.77
C LEU A 116 22.21 8.37 -38.06
N PHE A 117 23.12 8.13 -37.12
CA PHE A 117 24.53 8.43 -37.30
C PHE A 117 25.18 7.57 -38.39
N ALA A 118 24.87 6.27 -38.41
CA ALA A 118 25.32 5.37 -39.48
C ALA A 118 24.79 5.81 -40.86
N ALA A 119 23.53 6.22 -40.94
CA ALA A 119 22.94 6.73 -42.18
C ALA A 119 23.66 8.01 -42.67
N LEU A 120 23.97 8.94 -41.76
CA LEU A 120 24.76 10.14 -42.07
C LEU A 120 26.15 9.80 -42.60
N LEU A 121 26.85 8.87 -41.95
CA LEU A 121 28.17 8.43 -42.40
C LEU A 121 28.12 7.77 -43.78
N LEU A 122 27.09 6.97 -44.08
CA LEU A 122 26.90 6.38 -45.41
C LEU A 122 26.68 7.44 -46.49
N ILE A 123 25.88 8.48 -46.21
CA ILE A 123 25.65 9.60 -47.14
C ILE A 123 26.97 10.35 -47.40
N LEU A 124 27.72 10.67 -46.34
CA LEU A 124 29.00 11.36 -46.47
C LEU A 124 30.02 10.51 -47.25
N ALA A 125 30.11 9.22 -46.93
CA ALA A 125 30.98 8.29 -47.66
C ALA A 125 30.59 8.21 -49.13
N PHE A 126 29.30 8.16 -49.45
CA PHE A 126 28.82 8.18 -50.83
C PHE A 126 29.21 9.47 -51.57
N LEU A 127 29.01 10.64 -50.95
CA LEU A 127 29.39 11.93 -51.57
C LEU A 127 30.89 12.06 -51.81
N VAL A 128 31.71 11.61 -50.85
CA VAL A 128 33.18 11.67 -50.95
C VAL A 128 33.72 10.66 -51.95
N LEU A 129 33.21 9.43 -51.96
CA LEU A 129 33.75 8.35 -52.82
C LEU A 129 33.22 8.40 -54.26
N ASN A 130 32.08 9.05 -54.51
CA ASN A 130 31.46 9.13 -55.83
C ASN A 130 31.78 10.45 -56.58
N ASP A 131 32.77 11.23 -56.11
CA ASP A 131 33.25 12.48 -56.73
C ASP A 131 32.13 13.43 -57.21
N ILE A 132 31.01 13.49 -56.49
CA ILE A 132 29.95 14.46 -56.77
C ILE A 132 30.43 15.80 -56.22
N SER A 133 31.25 16.48 -57.01
CA SER A 133 31.76 17.81 -56.70
C SER A 133 30.58 18.79 -56.52
N PRO A 134 30.38 19.38 -55.32
CA PRO A 134 29.35 20.40 -55.09
C PRO A 134 29.51 21.63 -55.99
N VAL A 135 30.72 21.81 -56.52
CA VAL A 135 31.08 22.90 -57.44
C VAL A 135 30.38 22.73 -58.81
N GLN A 136 30.08 21.51 -59.26
CA GLN A 136 29.40 21.31 -60.55
C GLN A 136 27.89 21.60 -60.48
N ILE A 137 27.25 21.36 -59.33
CA ILE A 137 25.83 21.70 -59.11
C ILE A 137 25.63 23.22 -59.04
N GLY A 138 26.58 23.96 -58.46
CA GLY A 138 26.56 25.43 -58.45
C GLY A 138 26.78 26.06 -59.83
N VAL A 139 27.62 25.45 -60.69
CA VAL A 139 27.91 25.98 -62.04
C VAL A 139 26.73 25.80 -62.99
N GLN A 140 25.95 24.71 -62.90
CA GLN A 140 24.74 24.53 -63.73
C GLN A 140 23.59 25.49 -63.39
N ILE A 141 23.60 26.09 -62.19
CA ILE A 141 22.60 27.09 -61.77
C ILE A 141 23.10 28.53 -62.03
N GLY A 142 24.41 28.73 -62.15
CA GLY A 142 25.03 30.06 -62.30
C GLY A 142 25.21 30.57 -63.75
N GLU A 143 25.17 29.71 -64.77
CA GLU A 143 25.33 30.11 -66.17
C GLU A 143 24.00 30.07 -66.96
N ASN A 144 23.05 30.93 -66.60
CA ASN A 144 22.21 31.59 -67.60
C ASN A 144 21.69 32.96 -67.12
N PRO A 145 22.50 34.04 -67.15
CA PRO A 145 22.00 35.38 -66.98
C PRO A 145 22.18 36.17 -68.29
N LYS A 146 21.26 35.96 -69.25
CA LYS A 146 20.68 37.00 -70.12
C LYS A 146 19.70 36.34 -71.10
N GLY A 147 18.42 36.63 -70.89
CA GLY A 147 17.36 36.26 -71.82
C GLY A 147 17.48 37.01 -73.14
N GLU A 148 17.04 36.33 -74.20
CA GLU A 148 16.29 36.97 -75.27
C GLU A 148 14.90 36.32 -75.26
N ILE A 149 13.90 37.19 -75.24
CA ILE A 149 12.49 36.92 -75.01
C ILE A 149 11.89 36.48 -76.35
N GLU A 150 11.05 35.43 -76.33
CA GLU A 150 10.23 35.02 -77.47
C GLU A 150 9.32 36.17 -77.96
N GLU A 151 9.14 36.34 -79.28
CA GLU A 151 7.91 35.92 -79.99
C GLU A 151 7.82 36.42 -81.45
N ALA A 152 7.39 35.49 -82.32
CA ALA A 152 6.42 35.62 -83.42
C ALA A 152 6.57 36.70 -84.52
N ILE A 153 6.93 36.25 -85.74
CA ILE A 153 6.21 36.51 -87.03
C ILE A 153 6.55 35.30 -87.93
N GLY A 154 5.67 34.40 -88.35
CA GLY A 154 4.52 34.63 -89.23
C GLY A 154 4.90 34.48 -90.70
N ASN A 155 4.77 33.25 -91.23
CA ASN A 155 4.43 32.88 -92.62
C ASN A 155 4.88 33.80 -93.79
N ASP A 156 5.76 33.32 -94.69
CA ASP A 156 5.35 33.09 -96.09
C ASP A 156 6.36 32.29 -96.94
N LYS A 157 5.76 31.65 -97.95
CA LYS A 157 6.29 30.78 -99.02
C LYS A 157 7.46 31.38 -99.81
N GLN A 158 8.44 30.56 -100.20
CA GLN A 158 8.56 29.83 -101.47
C GLN A 158 9.89 29.07 -101.54
#